data_AF-A0A973FBE1-F1
#
_entry.id   AF-A0A973FBE1-F1
#
_cell.length_a   1.000
_cell.length_b   1.000
_cell.length_c   1.000
_cell.angle_alpha   90.00
_cell.angle_beta   90.00
_cell.angle_gamma   90.00
#
_symmetry.space_group_name_H-M   'P 1'
#
loop_
_entity.id
_entity.type
_entity.pdbx_description
1 polymer ?
#
loop_
_entity_poly.entity_id
_entity_poly.type
_entity_poly.pdbx_seq_one_letter_code
_entity_poly.pdbx_strand_id
1 'polypeptide(L)' 'MSDSVRMVAREENGVVSMKLVISHPNESGARKDEQGNLVPAHFLKTGIVQLNGAHLFDLQFGPSVSKDPFLQFRF' A
#
# COMPACT_ATOMS: atom_id res chain seq x y z
N MET A 1 7.65 0.58 14.72
CA MET A 1 8.51 0.57 13.52
C MET A 1 7.85 1.51 12.53
N SER A 2 8.53 2.59 12.16
CA SER A 2 7.99 3.59 11.25
C SER A 2 7.86 3.00 9.86
N ASP A 3 6.61 2.73 9.43
CA ASP A 3 6.31 2.29 8.07
C ASP A 3 6.83 3.35 7.09
N SER A 4 7.91 3.01 6.39
CA SER A 4 8.52 3.93 5.44
C SER A 4 7.78 3.84 4.12
N VAL A 5 7.17 4.95 3.71
CA VAL A 5 6.57 5.10 2.38
C VAL A 5 7.63 5.63 1.43
N ARG A 6 7.91 4.89 0.36
CA ARG A 6 8.77 5.34 -0.74
C ARG A 6 7.92 5.68 -1.95
N MET A 7 8.08 6.88 -2.48
CA MET A 7 7.35 7.36 -3.64
C MET A 7 8.30 7.90 -4.70
N VAL A 8 8.02 7.57 -5.96
CA VAL A 8 8.74 8.09 -7.12
C VAL A 8 7.69 8.51 -8.16
N ALA A 9 7.72 9.78 -8.54
CA ALA A 9 6.89 10.33 -9.60
C ALA A 9 7.76 10.67 -10.81
N ARG A 10 7.28 10.39 -12.01
CA ARG A 10 7.89 10.82 -13.28
C ARG A 10 6.81 11.37 -14.19
N GLU A 11 7.04 12.56 -14.72
CA GLU A 11 6.20 13.17 -15.74
C GLU A 11 6.82 12.90 -17.11
N GLU A 12 6.03 12.38 -18.05
CA GLU A 12 6.39 12.23 -19.45
C GLU A 12 5.22 12.68 -20.33
N ASN A 13 5.45 13.66 -21.21
CA ASN A 13 4.46 14.17 -22.17
C ASN A 13 3.10 14.55 -21.55
N GLY A 14 3.11 15.13 -20.34
CA GLY A 14 1.89 15.52 -19.62
C GLY A 14 1.16 14.39 -18.89
N VAL A 15 1.74 13.17 -18.84
CA VAL A 15 1.24 12.04 -18.04
C VAL A 15 2.20 11.78 -16.89
N VAL A 16 1.69 11.76 -15.66
CA VAL A 16 2.50 11.48 -14.47
C VAL A 16 2.38 10.00 -14.11
N SER A 17 3.48 9.27 -14.21
CA SER A 17 3.63 7.92 -13.67
C SER A 17 4.09 7.97 -12.23
N MET A 18 3.25 7.53 -11.30
CA MET A 18 3.56 7.46 -9.89
C MET A 18 3.76 6.01 -9.44
N LYS A 19 4.84 5.77 -8.69
CA LYS A 19 5.20 4.48 -8.09
C LYS A 19 5.32 4.66 -6.59
N LEU A 20 4.59 3.87 -5.83
CA LEU A 20 4.53 3.90 -4.38
C LEU A 20 4.87 2.51 -3.83
N VAL A 21 5.77 2.43 -2.86
CA VAL A 21 6.05 1.23 -2.06
C VAL A 21 5.81 1.60 -0.60
N ILE A 22 4.91 0.89 0.05
CA ILE A 22 4.65 1.05 1.48
C ILE A 22 5.30 -0.14 2.18
N SER A 23 6.34 0.09 2.98
CA SER A 23 6.94 -0.98 3.77
C SER A 23 6.00 -1.36 4.91
N HIS A 24 5.23 -2.43 4.72
CA HIS A 24 4.25 -2.91 5.69
C HIS A 24 4.13 -4.45 5.61
N PRO A 25 4.05 -5.16 6.76
CA PRO A 25 3.99 -6.63 6.80
C PRO A 25 2.76 -7.22 6.10
N ASN A 26 1.63 -6.50 6.10
CA ASN A 26 0.37 -6.91 5.45
C ASN A 26 -0.02 -8.36 5.76
N GLU A 27 -0.14 -8.64 7.05
CA GLU A 27 -0.54 -9.96 7.53
C GLU A 27 -2.03 -10.19 7.24
N SER A 28 -2.32 -11.21 6.45
CA SER A 28 -3.68 -11.56 6.02
C SER A 28 -4.54 -12.14 7.14
N GLY A 29 -3.90 -12.62 8.20
CA GLY A 29 -4.52 -13.35 9.30
C GLY A 29 -4.84 -14.82 8.99
N ALA A 30 -4.45 -15.31 7.81
CA ALA A 30 -4.59 -16.72 7.42
C ALA A 30 -3.37 -17.57 7.83
N ARG A 31 -2.25 -16.93 8.21
CA ARG A 31 -1.03 -17.62 8.63
C ARG A 31 -1.20 -18.20 10.03
N LYS A 32 -0.71 -19.42 10.23
CA LYS A 32 -0.57 -20.02 11.55
C LYS A 32 0.87 -19.86 12.05
N ASP A 33 1.03 -19.61 13.34
CA ASP A 33 2.33 -19.67 14.00
C ASP A 33 2.78 -21.14 14.20
N GLU A 34 3.99 -21.34 14.71
CA GLU A 34 4.53 -22.68 15.00
C GLU A 34 3.75 -23.43 16.08
N GLN A 35 2.91 -22.73 16.84
CA GLN A 35 2.06 -23.26 17.91
C GLN A 35 0.64 -23.59 17.39
N GLY A 36 0.36 -23.34 16.11
CA GLY A 36 -0.91 -23.61 15.45
C GLY A 36 -1.96 -22.51 15.61
N ASN A 37 -1.64 -21.40 16.28
CA ASN A 37 -2.56 -20.28 16.45
C ASN A 37 -2.61 -19.42 15.20
N LEU A 38 -3.77 -18.83 14.92
CA LEU A 38 -3.94 -17.88 13.84
C LEU A 38 -3.27 -16.55 14.22
N VAL A 39 -2.40 -16.05 13.35
CA VAL A 39 -1.82 -14.72 13.50
C VAL A 39 -2.93 -13.69 13.23
N PRO A 40 -3.09 -12.64 14.06
CA PRO A 40 -4.08 -11.60 13.80
C PRO A 40 -3.82 -10.87 12.47
N ALA A 41 -4.89 -10.55 11.74
CA ALA A 41 -4.78 -9.78 10.51
C ALA A 41 -4.27 -8.36 10.80
N HIS A 42 -3.16 -7.98 10.16
CA HIS A 42 -2.54 -6.67 10.28
C HIS A 42 -2.12 -6.17 8.90
N PHE A 43 -3.07 -5.53 8.22
CA PHE A 43 -2.92 -5.01 6.86
C PHE A 43 -3.42 -3.57 6.78
N LEU A 44 -2.93 -2.83 5.79
CA LEU A 44 -3.42 -1.50 5.46
C LEU A 44 -4.90 -1.62 5.07
N LYS A 45 -5.77 -0.69 5.49
CA LYS A 45 -7.21 -0.74 5.17
C LYS A 45 -7.59 0.30 4.13
N THR A 46 -7.15 1.53 4.35
CA THR A 46 -7.52 2.68 3.53
C THR A 46 -6.31 3.59 3.32
N GLY A 47 -6.21 4.19 2.15
CA GLY A 47 -5.26 5.24 1.84
C GLY A 47 -5.92 6.31 0.98
N ILE A 48 -5.43 7.54 1.06
CA ILE A 48 -5.92 8.66 0.24
C ILE A 48 -4.72 9.19 -0.53
N VAL A 49 -4.87 9.33 -1.85
CA VAL A 49 -3.84 9.94 -2.70
C VAL A 49 -4.29 11.35 -3.05
N GLN A 50 -3.46 12.33 -2.70
CA GLN A 50 -3.69 13.74 -2.99
C GLN A 50 -2.48 14.33 -3.71
N LEU A 51 -2.73 15.17 -4.70
CA LEU A 51 -1.72 15.96 -5.39
C LEU A 51 -1.99 17.43 -5.13
N ASN A 52 -1.06 18.13 -4.48
CA ASN A 52 -1.20 19.56 -4.15
C ASN A 52 -2.52 19.90 -3.44
N GLY A 53 -3.04 18.98 -2.61
CA GLY A 53 -4.32 19.12 -1.92
C GLY A 53 -5.56 18.74 -2.75
N ALA A 54 -5.41 18.48 -4.04
CA ALA A 54 -6.48 17.91 -4.86
C ALA A 54 -6.56 16.39 -4.64
N HIS A 55 -7.75 15.90 -4.28
CA HIS A 55 -8.03 14.48 -4.19
C HIS A 55 -7.92 13.83 -5.58
N LEU A 56 -7.07 12.81 -5.70
CA LEU A 56 -6.97 12.03 -6.92
C LEU A 56 -7.88 10.80 -6.85
N PHE A 57 -7.69 9.98 -5.82
CA PHE A 57 -8.50 8.78 -5.58
C PHE A 57 -8.29 8.22 -4.17
N ASP A 58 -9.24 7.40 -3.75
CA ASP A 58 -9.17 6.61 -2.52
C ASP A 58 -8.71 5.19 -2.83
N LEU A 59 -7.90 4.64 -1.93
CA LEU A 59 -7.42 3.28 -1.96
C LEU A 59 -8.06 2.50 -0.83
N GLN A 60 -8.66 1.35 -1.15
CA GLN A 60 -9.10 0.37 -0.17
C GLN A 60 -8.28 -0.90 -0.34
N PHE A 61 -7.60 -1.30 0.73
CA PHE A 61 -6.73 -2.46 0.76
C PHE A 61 -7.43 -3.60 1.50
N GLY A 62 -7.34 -4.79 0.94
CA GLY A 62 -7.85 -6.01 1.56
C GLY A 62 -6.75 -6.81 2.27
N PRO A 63 -7.13 -7.84 3.03
CA PRO A 63 -6.18 -8.76 3.68
C PRO A 63 -5.36 -9.58 2.68
N SER A 64 -5.76 -9.65 1.41
CA SER A 64 -5.07 -10.39 0.35
C SER A 64 -3.97 -9.59 -0.35
N VAL A 65 -3.67 -8.39 0.11
CA VAL A 65 -2.59 -7.58 -0.45
C VAL A 65 -1.25 -8.08 0.10
N SER A 66 -0.29 -8.33 -0.79
CA SER A 66 1.03 -8.83 -0.43
C SER A 66 1.79 -7.92 0.55
N LYS A 67 2.81 -8.51 1.20
CA LYS A 67 3.83 -7.77 1.95
C LYS A 67 4.46 -6.69 1.07
N ASP A 68 4.78 -5.55 1.68
CA ASP A 68 5.37 -4.39 1.01
C ASP A 68 4.55 -3.91 -0.21
N PRO A 69 3.27 -3.53 -0.02
CA PRO A 69 2.39 -3.19 -1.12
C PRO A 69 2.98 -2.14 -2.06
N PHE A 70 3.02 -2.52 -3.34
CA PHE A 70 3.44 -1.68 -4.45
C PHE A 70 2.22 -1.20 -5.22
N LEU A 71 2.13 0.10 -5.44
CA LEU A 71 1.09 0.72 -6.25
C LEU A 71 1.74 1.52 -7.37
N GLN A 72 1.27 1.29 -8.59
CA GLN A 72 1.66 2.09 -9.74
C GLN A 72 0.40 2.54 -10.46
N PHE A 73 0.30 3.85 -10.66
CA PHE A 73 -0.81 4.46 -11.38
C PHE A 73 -0.29 5.60 -12.23
N ARG A 74 -1.07 5.95 -13.25
CA ARG A 74 -0.82 7.08 -14.13
C ARG A 74 -2.03 7.98 -14.12
N PHE A 75 -1.80 9.28 -14.08
CA PHE A 75 -2.82 10.31 -14.18
C PHE A 75 -2.33 11.46 -15.04
#